data_AF-A0A1W9S8U8-F1
#
_entry.id   AF-A0A1W9S8U8-F1
#
_cell.length_a   1.000
_cell.length_b   1.000
_cell.length_c   1.000
_cell.angle_alpha   90.00
_cell.angle_beta   90.00
_cell.angle_gamma   90.00
#
_symmetry.space_group_name_H-M   'P 1'
#
loop_
_entity.id
_entity.type
_entity.pdbx_description
1 polymer ?
#
loop_
_entity_poly.entity_id
_entity_poly.type
_entity_poly.pdbx_seq_one_letter_code
_entity_poly.pdbx_strand_id
1 'polypeptide(L)'
;LGLFATVMSTVDSYTFIAGATVGKDIIWRLKGGDITKNSRWGLVVSGILAVVIALFFRSVIDIWYLFGTLGTCALLIPLASSFSEKWRMTPKMAAMSMIFSPLVALIWIVPNLFLGIKYFWGIDPIYPGLLTSVIIYIFSCNIKNHFCKPF
;
A
#
# COMPACT_ATOMS: atom_id res chain seq x y z
N LEU A 1 9.31 29.19 15.50
CA LEU A 1 8.77 28.36 16.61
C LEU A 1 7.46 27.68 16.22
N GLY A 2 6.43 28.41 15.78
CA GLY A 2 5.14 27.81 15.37
C GLY A 2 5.23 26.73 14.29
N LEU A 3 5.95 26.97 13.19
CA LEU A 3 6.11 25.98 12.12
C LEU A 3 6.75 24.67 12.60
N PHE A 4 7.82 24.77 13.39
CA PHE A 4 8.45 23.59 14.00
C PHE A 4 7.52 22.86 14.95
N ALA A 5 6.73 23.58 15.75
CA ALA A 5 5.75 22.96 16.66
C ALA A 5 4.66 22.20 15.87
N THR A 6 4.16 22.78 14.78
CA THR A 6 3.18 22.12 13.91
C THR A 6 3.76 20.87 13.26
N VAL A 7 4.98 20.95 12.70
CA VAL A 7 5.65 19.78 12.09
C VAL A 7 5.97 18.70 13.12
N MET A 8 6.44 19.08 14.30
CA MET A 8 6.70 18.13 15.39
C MET A 8 5.42 17.40 15.81
N SER A 9 4.31 18.12 15.92
CA SER A 9 3.00 17.55 16.30
C SER A 9 2.47 16.56 15.26
N THR A 10 2.63 16.86 13.96
CA THR A 10 2.22 15.92 12.89
C THR A 10 3.13 14.69 12.84
N VAL A 11 4.45 14.88 12.95
CA VAL A 11 5.42 13.79 12.97
C VAL A 11 5.19 12.85 14.16
N ASP A 12 4.95 13.40 15.35
CA ASP A 12 4.65 12.60 16.55
C ASP A 12 3.38 11.76 16.36
N SER A 13 2.30 12.39 15.90
CA SER A 13 1.02 11.71 15.64
C SER A 13 1.15 10.60 14.59
N TYR A 14 1.81 10.85 13.47
CA TYR A 14 2.01 9.84 12.42
C TYR A 14 2.94 8.71 12.84
N THR A 15 4.00 9.02 13.59
CA THR A 15 4.94 8.01 14.10
C THR A 15 4.25 7.10 15.11
N PHE A 16 3.38 7.64 15.97
CA PHE A 16 2.60 6.84 16.91
C PHE A 16 1.63 5.89 16.19
N ILE A 17 0.89 6.38 15.20
CA ILE A 17 -0.02 5.54 14.40
C ILE A 17 0.76 4.45 13.67
N ALA A 18 1.88 4.79 13.01
CA ALA A 18 2.71 3.83 12.31
C ALA A 18 3.29 2.77 13.27
N GLY A 19 3.81 3.18 14.42
CA GLY A 19 4.37 2.30 15.43
C GLY A 19 3.34 1.35 16.04
N ALA A 20 2.13 1.83 16.30
CA ALA A 20 1.02 1.00 16.79
C ALA A 20 0.58 -0.05 15.77
N THR A 21 0.47 0.33 14.49
CA THR A 21 0.12 -0.60 13.40
C THR A 21 1.20 -1.65 13.20
N VAL A 22 2.48 -1.26 13.11
CA VAL A 22 3.60 -2.22 12.97
C VAL A 22 3.70 -3.13 14.19
N GLY A 23 3.56 -2.58 15.40
CA GLY A 23 3.61 -3.32 16.65
C GLY A 23 2.51 -4.37 16.79
N LYS A 24 1.27 -4.02 16.42
CA LYS A 24 0.11 -4.90 16.58
C LYS A 24 -0.15 -5.81 15.38
N ASP A 25 -0.08 -5.31 14.15
CA ASP A 25 -0.45 -6.11 12.98
C ASP A 25 0.69 -7.02 12.51
N ILE A 26 1.94 -6.59 12.67
CA ILE A 26 3.12 -7.34 12.22
C ILE A 26 3.75 -8.09 13.41
N ILE A 27 4.23 -7.36 14.43
CA ILE A 27 5.07 -7.94 15.50
C ILE A 27 4.25 -8.87 16.41
N TRP A 28 3.09 -8.43 16.88
CA TRP A 28 2.23 -9.26 17.73
C TRP A 28 1.73 -10.52 17.00
N ARG A 29 1.41 -10.40 15.70
CA ARG A 29 0.97 -11.55 14.89
C ARG A 29 2.06 -12.58 14.65
N LEU A 30 3.33 -12.18 14.57
CA LEU A 30 4.46 -13.09 14.37
C LEU A 30 4.98 -13.74 15.66
N LYS A 31 5.04 -12.98 16.76
CA LYS A 31 5.76 -13.39 17.97
C LYS A 31 4.86 -13.60 19.20
N GLY A 32 3.62 -13.11 19.17
CA GLY A 32 2.76 -13.03 20.36
C GLY A 32 3.39 -12.17 21.47
N GLY A 33 2.76 -12.16 22.64
CA GLY A 33 3.27 -11.46 23.83
C GLY A 33 2.62 -10.11 24.13
N ASP A 34 3.29 -9.31 24.97
CA ASP A 34 2.76 -8.07 25.52
C ASP A 34 2.65 -6.98 24.45
N ILE A 35 1.42 -6.52 24.22
CA ILE A 35 1.07 -5.49 23.24
C ILE A 35 1.85 -4.20 23.50
N THR A 36 2.07 -3.82 24.76
CA THR A 36 2.77 -2.57 25.09
C THR A 36 4.23 -2.59 24.68
N LYS A 37 4.93 -3.72 24.88
CA LYS A 37 6.32 -3.89 24.48
C LYS A 37 6.44 -3.96 22.96
N ASN A 38 5.51 -4.65 22.30
CA ASN A 38 5.50 -4.77 20.83
C ASN A 38 5.23 -3.43 20.13
N SER A 39 4.35 -2.58 20.66
CA SER A 39 4.12 -1.23 20.11
C SER A 39 5.33 -0.31 20.26
N ARG A 40 6.09 -0.41 21.37
CA ARG A 40 7.35 0.35 21.53
C ARG A 40 8.40 -0.05 20.49
N TRP A 41 8.53 -1.36 20.24
CA TRP A 41 9.38 -1.85 19.16
C TRP A 41 8.88 -1.40 17.78
N GLY A 42 7.57 -1.44 17.55
CA GLY A 42 6.95 -0.92 16.34
C GLY A 42 7.31 0.55 16.09
N LEU A 43 7.28 1.40 17.13
CA LEU A 43 7.64 2.81 17.04
C LEU A 43 9.11 3.02 16.61
N VAL A 44 10.03 2.28 17.22
CA VAL A 44 11.46 2.34 16.87
C VAL A 44 11.68 1.88 15.43
N VAL A 45 11.06 0.77 15.03
CA VAL A 45 11.18 0.22 13.67
C VAL A 45 10.59 1.18 12.63
N SER A 46 9.40 1.75 12.88
CA SER A 46 8.79 2.72 11.97
C SER A 46 9.61 4.01 11.85
N GLY A 47 10.20 4.49 12.96
CA GLY A 47 11.07 5.66 12.95
C GLY A 47 12.34 5.43 12.14
N ILE A 48 13.02 4.29 12.35
CA ILE A 48 14.21 3.91 11.58
C ILE A 48 13.86 3.79 10.09
N LEU A 49 12.77 3.09 9.75
CA LEU A 49 12.33 2.95 8.36
C LEU A 49 12.03 4.31 7.71
N ALA A 50 11.38 5.22 8.42
CA ALA A 50 11.09 6.57 7.93
C ALA A 50 12.38 7.34 7.61
N VAL A 51 13.39 7.30 8.50
CA VAL A 51 14.69 7.94 8.28
C VAL A 51 15.42 7.31 7.09
N VAL A 52 15.43 5.98 7.00
CA VAL A 52 16.06 5.27 5.87
C VAL A 52 15.42 5.69 4.55
N ILE A 53 14.08 5.67 4.45
CA ILE A 53 13.36 6.10 3.24
C ILE A 53 13.67 7.57 2.92
N ALA A 54 13.68 8.46 3.92
CA ALA A 54 13.99 9.87 3.71
C ALA A 54 15.41 10.11 3.15
N LEU A 55 16.37 9.24 3.48
CA LEU A 55 17.74 9.32 2.95
C LEU A 55 17.88 8.75 1.53
N PHE A 56 17.01 7.81 1.14
CA PHE A 56 17.04 7.20 -0.19
C PHE A 56 16.47 8.10 -1.30
N PHE A 57 15.46 8.92 -0.99
CA PHE A 57 14.78 9.75 -1.97
C PHE A 57 15.31 11.18 -1.99
N ARG A 58 15.48 11.74 -3.20
CA ARG A 58 16.03 13.09 -3.39
C ARG A 58 14.96 14.19 -3.35
N SER A 59 13.70 13.83 -3.56
CA SER A 59 12.56 14.74 -3.53
C SER A 59 11.40 14.17 -2.74
N VAL A 60 10.72 15.03 -1.97
CA VAL A 60 9.52 14.64 -1.24
C VAL A 60 8.39 14.26 -2.20
N ILE A 61 8.33 14.89 -3.38
CA ILE A 61 7.29 14.64 -4.38
C ILE A 61 7.42 13.21 -4.92
N ASP A 62 8.64 12.70 -5.10
CA ASP A 62 8.87 11.33 -5.57
C ASP A 62 8.40 10.29 -4.56
N ILE A 63 8.61 10.55 -3.26
CA ILE A 63 8.10 9.71 -2.17
C ILE A 63 6.58 9.63 -2.26
N TRP A 64 5.90 10.79 -2.30
CA TRP A 64 4.45 10.86 -2.37
C TRP A 64 3.88 10.22 -3.64
N TYR A 65 4.54 10.40 -4.78
CA TYR A 65 4.13 9.81 -6.05
C TYR A 65 4.24 8.27 -6.02
N LEU A 66 5.34 7.74 -5.46
CA LEU A 66 5.54 6.30 -5.31
C LEU A 66 4.48 5.70 -4.37
N PHE A 67 4.36 6.21 -3.15
CA PHE A 67 3.41 5.66 -2.17
C PHE A 67 1.96 5.86 -2.59
N GLY A 68 1.63 7.00 -3.22
CA GLY A 68 0.31 7.27 -3.77
C GLY A 68 -0.06 6.28 -4.87
N THR A 69 0.84 6.06 -5.84
CA THR A 69 0.62 5.10 -6.93
C THR A 69 0.40 3.68 -6.39
N LEU A 70 1.27 3.21 -5.50
CA LEU A 70 1.16 1.87 -4.93
C LEU A 70 -0.12 1.70 -4.10
N GLY A 71 -0.46 2.70 -3.29
CA GLY A 71 -1.69 2.71 -2.49
C GLY A 71 -2.94 2.66 -3.38
N THR A 72 -3.02 3.54 -4.38
CA THR A 72 -4.15 3.58 -5.31
C THR A 72 -4.31 2.28 -6.08
N CYS A 73 -3.22 1.72 -6.63
CA CYS A 73 -3.30 0.47 -7.39
C CYS A 73 -3.65 -0.74 -6.52
N ALA A 74 -3.24 -0.77 -5.25
CA ALA A 74 -3.53 -1.88 -4.34
C ALA A 74 -4.93 -1.81 -3.73
N LEU A 75 -5.40 -0.63 -3.33
CA LEU A 75 -6.58 -0.48 -2.49
C LEU A 75 -7.85 -0.09 -3.25
N LEU A 76 -7.75 0.65 -4.36
CA LEU A 76 -8.91 1.32 -4.95
C LEU A 76 -10.01 0.32 -5.38
N ILE A 77 -9.64 -0.79 -6.01
CA ILE A 77 -10.60 -1.81 -6.46
C ILE A 77 -11.11 -2.71 -5.33
N PRO A 78 -10.24 -3.31 -4.48
CA PRO A 78 -10.70 -4.11 -3.35
C PRO A 78 -11.61 -3.32 -2.41
N LEU A 79 -11.28 -2.05 -2.13
CA LEU A 79 -12.06 -1.19 -1.25
C LEU A 79 -13.40 -0.81 -1.88
N ALA A 80 -13.43 -0.42 -3.16
CA ALA A 80 -14.68 -0.17 -3.89
C ALA A 80 -15.59 -1.41 -3.93
N SER A 81 -15.02 -2.60 -4.13
CA SER A 81 -15.76 -3.86 -4.14
C SER A 81 -16.38 -4.21 -2.78
N SER A 82 -15.81 -3.71 -1.68
CA SER A 82 -16.31 -3.97 -0.33
C SER A 82 -17.57 -3.16 0.01
N PHE A 83 -17.81 -2.02 -0.64
CA PHE A 83 -19.00 -1.21 -0.39
C PHE A 83 -20.27 -1.77 -1.06
N SER A 84 -20.13 -2.72 -1.99
CA SER A 84 -21.25 -3.27 -2.75
C SER A 84 -21.44 -4.76 -2.48
N GLU A 85 -22.52 -5.10 -1.78
CA GLU A 85 -22.81 -6.47 -1.35
C GLU A 85 -22.97 -7.47 -2.52
N LYS A 86 -23.44 -7.01 -3.69
CA LYS A 86 -23.47 -7.79 -4.94
C LYS A 86 -22.10 -8.01 -5.59
N TRP A 87 -21.14 -7.10 -5.38
CA TRP A 87 -19.84 -7.05 -6.05
C TRP A 87 -18.69 -7.57 -5.18
N ARG A 88 -19.06 -8.18 -4.04
CA ARG A 88 -18.14 -8.61 -2.99
C ARG A 88 -17.18 -9.69 -3.49
N MET A 89 -15.90 -9.37 -3.47
CA MET A 89 -14.80 -10.22 -3.93
C MET A 89 -14.45 -11.28 -2.87
N THR A 90 -14.06 -12.49 -3.29
CA THR A 90 -13.59 -13.53 -2.37
C THR A 90 -12.31 -13.06 -1.67
N PRO A 91 -12.15 -13.25 -0.34
CA PRO A 91 -11.01 -12.70 0.41
C PRO A 91 -9.64 -13.12 -0.14
N LYS A 92 -9.52 -14.32 -0.72
CA LYS A 92 -8.29 -14.79 -1.37
C LYS A 92 -7.94 -13.99 -2.64
N MET A 93 -8.93 -13.66 -3.46
CA MET A 93 -8.71 -12.92 -4.71
C MET A 93 -8.48 -11.43 -4.45
N ALA A 94 -9.12 -10.86 -3.42
CA ALA A 94 -8.84 -9.49 -2.96
C ALA A 94 -7.40 -9.34 -2.43
N ALA A 95 -6.91 -10.29 -1.63
CA ALA A 95 -5.51 -10.31 -1.20
C ALA A 95 -4.55 -10.46 -2.39
N MET A 96 -4.90 -11.29 -3.38
CA MET A 96 -4.11 -11.47 -4.60
C MET A 96 -4.02 -10.15 -5.39
N SER A 97 -5.14 -9.43 -5.60
CA SER A 97 -5.11 -8.13 -6.29
C SER A 97 -4.31 -7.08 -5.53
N MET A 98 -4.41 -7.06 -4.20
CA MET A 98 -3.65 -6.14 -3.35
C MET A 98 -2.13 -6.35 -3.45
N ILE A 99 -1.67 -7.55 -3.80
CA ILE A 99 -0.25 -7.87 -3.94
C ILE A 99 0.20 -7.69 -5.40
N PHE A 100 -0.55 -8.25 -6.36
CA PHE A 100 -0.13 -8.25 -7.77
C PHE A 100 -0.20 -6.87 -8.43
N SER A 101 -1.22 -6.06 -8.14
CA SER A 101 -1.37 -4.74 -8.75
C SER A 101 -0.23 -3.76 -8.43
N PRO A 102 0.19 -3.57 -7.16
CA PRO A 102 1.34 -2.74 -6.86
C PRO A 102 2.66 -3.37 -7.34
N LEU A 103 2.78 -4.70 -7.42
CA LEU A 103 3.97 -5.34 -8.01
C LEU A 103 4.13 -5.00 -9.49
N VAL A 104 3.05 -5.01 -10.27
CA VAL A 104 3.11 -4.60 -11.68
C VAL A 104 3.47 -3.12 -11.81
N ALA A 105 2.92 -2.26 -10.94
CA ALA A 105 3.30 -0.85 -10.90
C ALA A 105 4.78 -0.67 -10.52
N LEU A 106 5.31 -1.43 -9.56
CA LEU A 106 6.73 -1.41 -9.19
C LEU A 106 7.64 -1.84 -10.34
N ILE A 107 7.27 -2.90 -11.07
CA ILE A 107 8.03 -3.37 -12.24
C ILE A 107 8.11 -2.27 -13.31
N TRP A 108 7.12 -1.38 -13.38
CA TRP A 108 7.12 -0.25 -14.31
C TRP A 108 7.92 0.97 -13.78
N ILE A 109 7.93 1.17 -12.46
CA ILE A 109 8.62 2.30 -11.81
C ILE A 109 10.12 2.06 -11.65
N VAL A 110 10.53 0.85 -11.28
CA VAL A 110 11.94 0.50 -11.01
C VAL A 110 12.87 0.81 -12.20
N PRO A 111 12.54 0.45 -13.45
CA PRO A 111 13.37 0.79 -14.61
C PRO A 111 13.48 2.30 -14.85
N ASN A 112 12.42 3.07 -14.57
CA ASN A 112 12.44 4.52 -14.70
C ASN A 112 13.37 5.16 -13.66
N LEU A 113 13.35 4.65 -12.42
CA LEU A 113 14.17 5.13 -11.32
C LEU A 113 15.67 4.82 -11.50
N PHE A 114 16.03 3.66 -12.07
CA PHE A 114 17.43 3.22 -12.20
C PHE A 114 18.08 3.51 -13.56
N LEU A 115 17.33 3.47 -14.67
CA LEU A 115 17.90 3.59 -16.03
C LEU A 115 17.63 4.95 -16.69
N GLY A 116 16.88 5.85 -16.05
CA GLY A 116 16.58 7.18 -16.58
C GLY A 116 15.78 7.16 -17.90
N ILE A 117 15.20 6.01 -18.25
CA ILE A 117 14.41 5.83 -19.46
C ILE A 117 13.10 6.59 -19.23
N LYS A 118 12.97 7.72 -19.95
CA LYS A 118 11.73 8.50 -20.03
C LYS A 118 10.58 7.52 -20.26
N TYR A 119 9.51 7.63 -19.46
CA TYR A 119 8.32 6.76 -19.50
C TYR A 119 8.10 6.23 -20.92
N PHE A 120 8.07 4.90 -21.06
CA PHE A 120 8.04 4.22 -22.37
C PHE A 120 6.99 4.81 -23.34
N TRP A 121 5.96 5.49 -22.80
CA TRP A 121 4.97 6.27 -23.56
C TRP A 121 4.50 7.59 -22.93
N GLY A 122 5.15 8.12 -21.88
CA GLY A 122 4.63 9.28 -21.14
C GLY A 122 3.36 9.00 -20.31
N ILE A 123 3.01 7.72 -20.14
CA ILE A 123 1.87 7.26 -19.33
C ILE A 123 2.33 7.10 -17.88
N ASP A 124 1.60 7.69 -16.94
CA ASP A 124 1.85 7.53 -15.52
C ASP A 124 1.73 6.05 -15.08
N PRO A 125 2.65 5.50 -14.27
CA PRO A 125 2.63 4.14 -13.74
C PRO A 125 1.36 3.74 -12.96
N ILE A 126 0.54 4.73 -12.59
CA ILE A 126 -0.79 4.51 -11.98
C ILE A 126 -1.70 3.74 -12.95
N TYR A 127 -1.69 4.07 -14.24
CA TYR A 127 -2.57 3.48 -15.23
C TYR A 127 -2.34 1.96 -15.44
N PRO A 128 -1.11 1.46 -15.67
CA PRO A 128 -0.88 0.01 -15.81
C PRO A 128 -1.17 -0.75 -14.51
N GLY A 129 -0.82 -0.19 -13.34
CA GLY A 129 -1.13 -0.81 -12.05
C GLY A 129 -2.64 -0.94 -11.82
N LEU A 130 -3.41 0.09 -12.15
CA LEU A 130 -4.87 0.07 -12.02
C LEU A 130 -5.52 -0.88 -13.03
N LEU A 131 -5.05 -0.91 -14.28
CA LEU A 131 -5.51 -1.84 -15.31
C LEU A 131 -5.37 -3.31 -14.87
N THR A 132 -4.22 -3.68 -14.27
CA THR A 132 -4.07 -5.05 -13.76
C THR A 132 -5.05 -5.38 -12.64
N SER A 133 -5.35 -4.43 -11.76
CA SER A 133 -6.37 -4.59 -10.72
C SER A 133 -7.77 -4.80 -11.30
N VAL A 134 -8.11 -4.07 -12.38
CA VAL A 134 -9.39 -4.24 -13.11
C VAL A 134 -9.45 -5.61 -13.77
N ILE A 135 -8.36 -6.05 -14.40
CA ILE A 135 -8.29 -7.37 -15.05
C ILE A 135 -8.49 -8.48 -14.02
N ILE A 136 -7.79 -8.41 -12.88
CA ILE A 136 -7.95 -9.38 -11.78
C ILE A 136 -9.39 -9.36 -11.24
N TYR A 137 -10.01 -8.19 -11.15
CA TYR A 137 -11.42 -8.05 -10.76
C TYR A 137 -12.37 -8.75 -11.75
N ILE A 138 -12.21 -8.50 -13.05
CA ILE A 138 -13.02 -9.13 -14.10
C ILE A 138 -12.85 -10.65 -14.08
N PHE A 139 -11.62 -11.15 -13.95
CA PHE A 139 -11.35 -12.58 -13.79
C PHE A 139 -11.98 -13.16 -12.53
N SER A 140 -11.91 -12.44 -11.41
CA SER A 140 -12.54 -12.84 -10.14
C SER A 140 -14.07 -12.88 -10.25
N CYS A 141 -14.68 -11.96 -11.00
CA CYS A 141 -16.12 -11.93 -11.23
C CYS A 141 -16.57 -13.07 -12.16
N ASN A 142 -15.79 -13.35 -13.21
CA ASN A 142 -16.06 -14.46 -14.14
C ASN A 142 -15.99 -15.83 -13.44
N ILE A 143 -15.03 -16.03 -12.52
CA ILE A 143 -14.96 -17.21 -11.65
C ILE A 143 -16.18 -17.31 -10.73
N LYS A 144 -16.69 -16.19 -10.21
CA LYS A 144 -17.89 -16.16 -9.36
C LYS A 144 -19.15 -16.55 -10.14
N ASN A 145 -19.26 -16.20 -11.42
CA ASN A 145 -20.34 -16.67 -12.29
C ASN A 145 -20.32 -18.21 -12.50
N HIS A 146 -19.18 -18.88 -12.32
CA HIS A 146 -19.09 -20.34 -12.39
C HIS A 146 -19.39 -21.05 -11.05
N PHE A 147 -19.35 -20.34 -9.92
CA PHE A 147 -19.51 -20.91 -8.57
C PHE A 147 -20.72 -20.38 -7.78
N CYS A 148 -21.44 -19.37 -8.26
CA CYS A 148 -22.74 -18.96 -7.71
C CYS A 148 -23.90 -19.73 -8.37
N LYS A 149 -24.15 -20.96 -7.92
CA LYS A 149 -25.54 -21.39 -7.75
C LYS A 149 -26.02 -20.94 -6.36
N PRO A 150 -27.28 -20.46 -6.24
CA PRO A 150 -27.79 -19.85 -5.04
C PRO A 150 -28.02 -20.90 -3.96
N PHE A 151 -27.50 -20.66 -2.75
CA PHE A 151 -28.11 -21.09 -1.48
C PHE A 151 -27.78 -20.04 -0.43
#